data_AF-A0A9W9MJ50-F1
#
_entry.id   AF-A0A9W9MJ50-F1
#
_cell.length_a   1.000
_cell.length_b   1.000
_cell.length_c   1.000
_cell.angle_alpha   90.00
_cell.angle_beta   90.00
_cell.angle_gamma   90.00
#
_symmetry.space_group_name_H-M   'P 1'
#
loop_
_entity.id
_entity.type
_entity.pdbx_description
1 polymer ?
#
loop_
_entity_poly.entity_id
_entity_poly.type
_entity_poly.pdbx_seq_one_letter_code
_entity_poly.pdbx_strand_id
1 'polypeptide(L)'
;MVDLVRPVSDPGEVTLNSADPLQQPNINLNYFNNDLDIIALREGIRYTYDVLKNGPGFKNIIEDEHPWEMPLHDDNLMKMAVLDRS
;
A
#
# COMPACT_ATOMS: atom_id res chain seq x y z
N MET A 1 3.22 4.69 6.87
CA MET A 1 3.11 3.41 6.12
C MET A 1 1.95 2.64 6.71
N VAL A 2 1.04 2.13 5.88
CA VAL A 2 -0.10 1.30 6.30
C VAL A 2 0.15 -0.12 5.79
N ASP A 3 -0.11 -1.12 6.63
CA ASP A 3 0.05 -2.53 6.28
C ASP A 3 -1.34 -3.21 6.22
N LEU A 4 -1.65 -3.83 5.07
CA LEU A 4 -2.92 -4.52 4.84
C LEU A 4 -2.78 -5.99 5.26
N VAL A 5 -3.12 -6.29 6.52
CA VAL A 5 -2.91 -7.60 7.15
C VAL A 5 -3.94 -8.68 6.78
N ARG A 6 -5.01 -8.30 6.07
CA ARG A 6 -6.06 -9.24 5.61
C ARG A 6 -6.44 -8.98 4.14
N PRO A 7 -5.52 -9.21 3.19
CA PRO A 7 -5.81 -9.06 1.78
C PRO A 7 -6.73 -10.18 1.28
N VAL A 8 -7.43 -9.92 0.18
CA VAL A 8 -8.28 -10.89 -0.54
C VAL A 8 -7.79 -11.16 -1.96
N SER A 9 -6.68 -10.55 -2.39
CA SER A 9 -5.98 -10.88 -3.63
C SER A 9 -5.57 -12.35 -3.65
N ASP A 10 -5.63 -12.95 -4.83
CA ASP A 10 -5.16 -14.31 -5.05
C ASP A 10 -3.66 -14.43 -4.68
N PRO A 11 -3.21 -15.60 -4.20
CA PRO A 11 -1.82 -15.78 -3.79
C PRO A 11 -0.85 -15.55 -4.94
N GLY A 12 0.37 -15.14 -4.58
CA GLY A 12 1.50 -15.07 -5.50
C GLY A 12 2.07 -16.45 -5.87
N GLU A 13 3.14 -16.44 -6.65
CA GLU A 13 3.84 -17.64 -7.09
C GLU A 13 5.36 -17.49 -7.03
N VAL A 14 6.04 -18.63 -6.88
CA VAL A 14 7.48 -18.75 -7.00
C VAL A 14 7.77 -19.81 -8.05
N THR A 15 8.49 -19.44 -9.11
CA THR A 15 8.83 -20.34 -10.20
C THR A 15 10.34 -20.46 -10.37
N LEU A 16 10.79 -21.63 -10.85
CA LEU A 16 12.20 -21.84 -11.14
C LEU A 16 12.63 -20.90 -12.27
N ASN A 17 13.73 -20.19 -12.04
CA ASN A 17 14.35 -19.36 -13.05
C ASN A 17 15.23 -20.20 -14.00
N SER A 18 15.92 -21.21 -13.44
CA SER A 18 16.66 -22.23 -14.18
C SER A 18 16.90 -23.47 -13.32
N ALA A 19 17.78 -24.37 -13.78
CA ALA A 19 18.27 -25.51 -13.00
C ALA A 19 19.52 -25.18 -12.14
N ASP A 20 20.06 -23.96 -12.20
CA ASP A 20 21.20 -23.53 -11.37
C ASP A 20 20.74 -23.23 -9.93
N PRO A 21 21.23 -23.95 -8.90
CA PRO A 21 20.82 -23.74 -7.52
C PRO A 21 21.29 -22.41 -6.92
N LEU A 22 22.25 -21.72 -7.55
CA LEU A 22 22.72 -20.40 -7.11
C LEU A 22 21.89 -19.25 -7.71
N GLN A 23 21.01 -19.55 -8.67
CA GLN A 23 20.15 -18.56 -9.27
C GLN A 23 18.88 -18.34 -8.43
N GLN A 24 18.55 -17.08 -8.15
CA GLN A 24 17.31 -16.74 -7.47
C GLN A 24 16.09 -17.17 -8.29
N PRO A 25 15.00 -17.62 -7.64
CA PRO A 25 13.76 -17.91 -8.34
C PRO A 25 13.10 -16.64 -8.86
N ASN A 26 12.15 -16.82 -9.77
CA ASN A 26 11.22 -15.75 -10.12
C ASN A 26 10.15 -15.67 -9.02
N ILE A 27 9.92 -14.47 -8.50
CA ILE A 27 8.97 -14.22 -7.40
C ILE A 27 7.92 -13.24 -7.91
N ASN A 28 6.66 -13.65 -7.86
CA ASN A 28 5.52 -12.80 -8.09
C ASN A 28 4.68 -12.74 -6.81
N LEU A 29 4.58 -11.57 -6.17
CA LEU A 29 3.79 -11.41 -4.94
C LEU A 29 2.29 -11.29 -5.21
N ASN A 30 1.91 -10.95 -6.45
CA ASN A 30 0.52 -10.77 -6.89
C ASN A 30 -0.28 -9.79 -6.01
N TYR A 31 0.39 -8.78 -5.44
CA TYR A 31 -0.28 -7.73 -4.66
C TYR A 31 -1.27 -6.96 -5.53
N PHE A 32 -2.38 -6.55 -4.91
CA PHE A 32 -3.43 -5.75 -5.54
C PHE A 32 -4.07 -6.39 -6.78
N ASN A 33 -4.01 -7.74 -6.88
CA ASN A 33 -4.73 -8.50 -7.89
C ASN A 33 -6.25 -8.31 -7.79
N ASN A 34 -6.75 -8.08 -6.57
CA ASN A 34 -8.14 -7.72 -6.31
C ASN A 34 -8.25 -6.22 -5.98
N ASP A 35 -9.09 -5.50 -6.75
CA ASP A 35 -9.35 -4.07 -6.54
C ASP A 35 -9.87 -3.74 -5.12
N LEU A 36 -10.49 -4.70 -4.42
CA LEU A 36 -10.93 -4.52 -3.04
C LEU A 36 -9.75 -4.25 -2.08
N ASP A 37 -8.58 -4.83 -2.33
CA ASP A 37 -7.39 -4.59 -1.51
C ASP A 37 -6.86 -3.17 -1.69
N ILE A 38 -6.97 -2.63 -2.91
CA ILE A 38 -6.62 -1.23 -3.20
C ILE A 38 -7.56 -0.30 -2.43
N ILE A 39 -8.86 -0.59 -2.45
CA ILE A 39 -9.86 0.18 -1.70
C ILE A 39 -9.59 0.10 -0.19
N ALA A 40 -9.34 -1.10 0.33
CA ALA A 40 -9.06 -1.31 1.75
C ALA A 40 -7.82 -0.53 2.20
N LEU A 41 -6.74 -0.58 1.43
CA LEU A 41 -5.51 0.16 1.73
C LEU A 41 -5.73 1.68 1.64
N ARG A 42 -6.48 2.15 0.64
CA ARG A 42 -6.86 3.57 0.51
C ARG A 42 -7.61 4.08 1.75
N GLU A 43 -8.61 3.33 2.22
CA GLU A 43 -9.35 3.70 3.42
C GLU A 43 -8.50 3.59 4.68
N GLY A 44 -7.59 2.61 4.76
CA GLY A 44 -6.59 2.52 5.84
C GLY A 44 -5.65 3.72 5.89
N ILE A 45 -5.27 4.28 4.73
CA ILE A 45 -4.51 5.52 4.63
C ILE A 45 -5.37 6.68 5.16
N ARG A 46 -6.60 6.86 4.66
CA ARG A 46 -7.52 7.92 5.14
C ARG A 46 -7.74 7.88 6.65
N TYR A 47 -7.95 6.68 7.19
CA TYR A 47 -8.08 6.47 8.64
C TYR A 47 -6.83 6.92 9.40
N THR A 48 -5.65 6.51 8.93
CA THR A 48 -4.38 6.91 9.55
C THR A 48 -4.20 8.43 9.54
N TYR A 49 -4.58 9.09 8.44
CA TYR A 49 -4.56 10.55 8.32
C TYR A 49 -5.50 11.23 9.31
N ASP A 50 -6.71 10.72 9.47
CA ASP A 50 -7.67 11.25 10.44
C ASP A 50 -7.12 11.15 11.87
N VAL A 51 -6.58 9.97 12.23
CA VAL A 51 -5.96 9.76 13.54
C VAL A 51 -4.80 10.72 13.79
N LEU A 52 -3.92 10.94 12.81
CA LEU A 52 -2.73 11.79 12.99
C LEU A 52 -3.05 13.28 12.94
N LYS A 53 -3.89 13.73 12.00
CA LYS A 53 -4.16 15.15 11.74
C LYS A 53 -5.31 15.70 12.59
N ASN A 54 -6.25 14.86 13.01
CA ASN A 54 -7.40 15.30 13.80
C ASN A 54 -7.40 14.73 15.23
N GLY A 55 -6.62 13.69 15.49
CA GLY A 55 -6.52 13.06 16.81
C GLY A 55 -5.93 13.99 17.89
N PRO A 56 -6.45 13.92 19.13
CA PRO A 56 -5.92 14.70 20.24
C PRO A 56 -4.46 14.34 20.53
N GLY A 57 -3.66 15.34 20.89
CA GLY A 57 -2.21 15.18 21.14
C GLY A 57 -1.38 15.28 19.86
N PHE A 58 -1.59 14.37 18.90
CA PHE A 58 -0.70 14.24 17.74
C PHE A 58 -0.88 15.35 16.69
N LYS A 59 -2.10 15.88 16.53
CA LYS A 59 -2.39 16.90 15.52
C LYS A 59 -1.54 18.16 15.59
N ASN A 60 -1.00 18.48 16.76
CA ASN A 60 -0.23 19.71 16.98
C ASN A 60 1.27 19.55 16.69
N ILE A 61 1.74 18.33 16.36
CA ILE A 61 3.16 18.04 16.09
C ILE A 61 3.41 17.56 14.66
N ILE A 62 2.36 17.42 13.84
CA ILE A 62 2.50 17.14 12.42
C ILE A 62 2.92 18.44 11.73
N GLU A 63 4.08 18.44 11.10
CA GLU A 63 4.61 19.60 10.36
C GLU A 63 4.21 19.55 8.89
N ASP A 64 4.55 18.47 8.20
CA ASP A 64 4.26 18.28 6.77
C ASP A 64 4.00 16.81 6.40
N GLU A 65 3.83 16.59 5.09
CA GLU A 65 3.82 15.27 4.47
C GLU A 65 5.01 15.12 3.53
N HIS A 66 5.68 13.98 3.60
CA HIS A 66 6.82 13.67 2.75
C HIS A 66 6.59 12.38 1.94
N PRO A 67 7.05 12.29 0.69
CA PRO A 67 7.71 13.34 -0.13
C PRO A 67 6.78 14.40 -0.75
N TRP A 68 5.47 14.17 -0.73
CA TRP A 68 4.44 15.10 -1.22
C TRP A 68 3.12 14.82 -0.52
N GLU A 69 2.16 15.73 -0.63
CA GLU A 69 0.83 15.56 -0.06
C GLU A 69 0.06 14.42 -0.73
N MET A 70 -0.53 13.54 0.08
CA MET A 70 -1.36 12.45 -0.42
C MET A 70 -2.69 13.00 -0.95
N PRO A 71 -3.14 12.59 -2.16
CA PRO A 71 -4.34 13.12 -2.81
C PRO A 71 -5.63 12.50 -2.24
N LEU A 72 -5.84 12.57 -0.92
CA LEU A 72 -6.93 11.89 -0.22
C LEU A 72 -8.34 12.18 -0.74
N HIS A 73 -8.51 13.30 -1.44
CA HIS A 73 -9.77 13.79 -2.00
C HIS A 73 -10.14 13.15 -3.35
N ASP A 74 -9.21 12.45 -4.00
CA ASP A 74 -9.43 11.87 -5.34
C ASP A 74 -9.10 10.36 -5.32
N ASP A 75 -10.14 9.55 -5.50
CA ASP A 75 -10.03 8.09 -5.49
C ASP A 75 -9.13 7.54 -6.61
N ASN A 76 -9.10 8.19 -7.78
CA ASN A 76 -8.27 7.76 -8.91
C ASN A 76 -6.81 8.08 -8.63
N LEU A 77 -6.52 9.29 -8.13
CA LEU A 77 -5.16 9.65 -7.74
C LEU A 77 -4.66 8.83 -6.55
N MET A 78 -5.54 8.47 -5.61
CA MET A 78 -5.19 7.55 -4.53
C MET A 78 -4.87 6.15 -5.04
N LYS A 79 -5.66 5.62 -5.99
CA LYS A 79 -5.36 4.34 -6.64
C LYS A 79 -3.98 4.37 -7.30
N MET A 80 -3.68 5.43 -8.06
CA MET A 80 -2.36 5.62 -8.68
C MET A 80 -1.25 5.70 -7.63
N ALA A 81 -1.43 6.48 -6.56
CA ALA A 81 -0.44 6.66 -5.50
C ALA A 81 -0.16 5.37 -4.70
N VAL A 82 -1.16 4.49 -4.56
CA VAL A 82 -1.00 3.17 -3.95
C VAL A 82 -0.23 2.24 -4.89
N LEU A 83 -0.61 2.20 -6.17
CA LEU A 83 -0.02 1.31 -7.16
C LEU A 83 1.41 1.68 -7.54
N ASP A 84 1.75 2.97 -7.65
CA ASP A 84 3.11 3.45 -7.93
C ASP A 84 4.12 3.09 -6.82
N ARG A 85 3.63 2.69 -5.65
CA ARG A 85 4.45 2.29 -4.49
C ARG A 85 4.49 0.79 -4.26
N SER A 86 3.84 0.01 -5.13
CA SER A 86 3.75 -1.47 -5.10
C SER A 86 4.88 -2.10 -5.90
#